data_AF-A0AAJ2YSM3-F1
#
_entry.id   AF-A0AAJ2YSM3-F1
#
_cell.length_a   1.000
_cell.length_b   1.000
_cell.length_c   1.000
_cell.angle_alpha   90.00
_cell.angle_beta   90.00
_cell.angle_gamma   90.00
#
_symmetry.space_group_name_H-M   'P 1'
#
loop_
_entity.id
_entity.type
_entity.pdbx_description
1 polymer ?
#
loop_
_entity_poly.entity_id
_entity_poly.type
_entity_poly.pdbx_seq_one_letter_code
_entity_poly.pdbx_strand_id
1 'polypeptide(L)'
;MVKPLIQHPVMQRIAAPFMLGCFLLLTWQLSFQQLEVPVYVVPKPSDIVMALMNQSSLLFGSLWVTLKITLLAFACAVIIGTLIAFLFVQSRVVEACFMPYAILFQVTPIVAIAPLVIIWIQNTTLALVVCAMLVAVFPILTNTTLGLRSVNKGLLNLFQINKASRWQILMRLRVPNALPYFFGGLRISCGLALIGAVVSEFVAGAGGTSAGLAYQILQAGFQLDLPLMFAALFLITCTGLGLFVLMSLLSRVFLRKWHESEQV
;
A
#
# COMPACT_ATOMS: atom_id res chain seq x y z
N MET A 1 -15.09 33.30 -30.56
CA MET A 1 -15.77 32.00 -30.37
C MET A 1 -15.09 31.26 -29.24
N VAL A 2 -15.75 31.19 -28.08
CA VAL A 2 -15.24 30.53 -26.88
C VAL A 2 -15.26 29.02 -27.14
N LYS A 3 -14.10 28.35 -27.14
CA LYS A 3 -14.06 26.88 -27.20
C LYS A 3 -14.87 26.34 -26.02
N PRO A 4 -15.85 25.44 -26.22
CA PRO A 4 -16.63 24.90 -25.12
C PRO A 4 -15.68 24.21 -24.13
N LEU A 5 -15.82 24.54 -22.84
CA LEU A 5 -15.02 24.01 -21.72
C LEU A 5 -14.87 22.47 -21.73
N ILE A 6 -15.79 21.78 -22.40
CA ILE A 6 -15.86 20.34 -22.63
C ILE A 6 -14.67 19.78 -23.46
N GLN A 7 -13.94 20.63 -24.19
CA GLN A 7 -12.78 20.21 -25.00
C GLN A 7 -11.41 20.35 -24.31
N HIS A 8 -11.37 20.80 -23.04
CA HIS A 8 -10.09 20.87 -22.33
C HIS A 8 -9.61 19.46 -21.95
N PRO A 9 -8.39 19.04 -22.36
CA PRO A 9 -7.91 17.67 -22.12
C PRO A 9 -7.75 17.34 -20.63
N VAL A 10 -7.52 18.37 -19.79
CA VAL A 10 -7.49 18.24 -18.31
C VAL A 10 -8.90 18.03 -17.76
N MET A 11 -9.90 18.72 -18.31
CA MET A 11 -11.29 18.59 -17.90
C MET A 11 -11.86 17.23 -18.29
N GLN A 12 -11.53 16.68 -19.47
CA GLN A 12 -11.94 15.33 -19.84
C GLN A 12 -11.29 14.25 -18.97
N ARG A 13 -10.00 14.40 -18.64
CA ARG A 13 -9.28 13.43 -17.77
C ARG A 13 -9.78 13.39 -16.32
N ILE A 14 -10.34 14.48 -15.80
CA ILE A 14 -10.85 14.54 -14.41
C ILE A 14 -12.37 14.40 -14.38
N ALA A 15 -13.10 15.06 -15.27
CA ALA A 15 -14.54 15.08 -15.27
C ALA A 15 -15.15 13.76 -15.76
N ALA A 16 -14.53 13.04 -16.71
CA ALA A 16 -15.09 11.77 -17.18
C ALA A 16 -15.08 10.67 -16.09
N PRO A 17 -13.96 10.42 -15.36
CA PRO A 17 -13.97 9.48 -14.24
C PRO A 17 -14.89 9.91 -13.11
N PHE A 18 -14.97 11.21 -12.81
CA PHE A 18 -15.84 11.75 -11.78
C PHE A 18 -17.32 11.56 -12.14
N MET A 19 -17.72 11.90 -13.38
CA MET A 19 -19.08 11.69 -13.88
C MET A 19 -19.46 10.21 -13.87
N LEU A 20 -18.56 9.31 -14.28
CA LEU A 20 -18.79 7.87 -14.21
C LEU A 20 -18.98 7.41 -12.76
N GLY A 21 -18.14 7.89 -11.83
CA GLY A 21 -18.28 7.62 -10.40
C GLY A 21 -19.61 8.10 -9.83
N CYS A 22 -20.02 9.33 -10.13
CA CYS A 22 -21.32 9.87 -9.72
C CYS A 22 -22.48 9.07 -10.31
N PHE A 23 -22.39 8.70 -11.59
CA PHE A 23 -23.41 7.86 -12.25
C PHE A 23 -23.54 6.51 -11.55
N LEU A 24 -22.42 5.83 -11.27
CA LEU A 24 -22.43 4.56 -10.54
C LEU A 24 -23.04 4.70 -9.14
N LEU A 25 -22.68 5.74 -8.38
CA LEU A 25 -23.24 6.01 -7.06
C LEU A 25 -24.75 6.31 -7.11
N LEU A 26 -25.20 7.08 -8.10
CA LEU A 26 -26.63 7.37 -8.30
C LEU A 26 -27.41 6.11 -8.67
N THR A 27 -26.89 5.31 -9.60
CA THR A 27 -27.52 4.03 -9.95
C THR A 27 -27.58 3.09 -8.76
N TRP A 28 -26.55 3.04 -7.91
CA TRP A 28 -26.55 2.27 -6.67
C TRP A 28 -27.62 2.79 -5.69
N GLN A 29 -27.64 4.10 -5.39
CA GLN A 29 -28.64 4.67 -4.49
C GLN A 29 -30.08 4.40 -4.96
N LEU A 30 -30.37 4.65 -6.23
CA LEU A 30 -31.71 4.53 -6.79
C LEU A 30 -32.19 3.08 -6.88
N SER A 31 -31.31 2.15 -7.30
CA SER A 31 -31.68 0.74 -7.45
C SER A 31 -32.16 0.15 -6.12
N PHE A 32 -31.39 0.35 -5.05
CA PHE A 32 -31.73 -0.23 -3.75
C PHE A 32 -32.82 0.56 -3.02
N GLN A 33 -33.04 1.83 -3.38
CA GLN A 33 -34.18 2.60 -2.86
C GLN A 33 -35.51 2.13 -3.46
N GLN A 34 -35.55 1.84 -4.76
CA GLN A 34 -36.76 1.39 -5.45
C GLN A 34 -37.10 -0.07 -5.18
N LEU A 35 -36.10 -0.92 -4.96
CA LEU A 35 -36.27 -2.35 -4.71
C LEU A 35 -36.61 -2.70 -3.23
N GLU A 36 -36.76 -1.69 -2.35
CA GLU A 36 -37.00 -1.85 -0.90
C GLU A 36 -36.09 -2.91 -0.24
N VAL A 37 -34.85 -3.03 -0.73
CA VAL A 37 -33.93 -4.07 -0.28
C VAL A 37 -33.62 -3.82 1.20
N PRO A 38 -33.75 -4.85 2.07
CA PRO A 38 -33.43 -4.70 3.47
C PRO A 38 -31.96 -4.28 3.68
N VAL A 39 -31.73 -3.35 4.61
CA VAL A 39 -30.41 -2.75 4.87
C VAL A 39 -29.35 -3.78 5.29
N TYR A 40 -29.78 -4.89 5.91
CA TYR A 40 -28.91 -6.01 6.28
C TYR A 40 -28.45 -6.87 5.09
N VAL A 41 -28.92 -6.60 3.86
CA VAL A 41 -28.46 -7.27 2.64
C VAL A 41 -27.45 -6.38 1.92
N VAL A 42 -27.80 -5.13 1.62
CA VAL A 42 -26.90 -4.11 1.06
C VAL A 42 -27.34 -2.72 1.52
N PRO A 43 -26.47 -1.94 2.19
CA PRO A 43 -26.79 -0.58 2.57
C PRO A 43 -26.73 0.37 1.37
N LYS A 44 -27.59 1.38 1.35
CA LYS A 44 -27.52 2.45 0.34
C LYS A 44 -26.35 3.38 0.68
N PRO A 45 -25.76 4.09 -0.29
CA PRO A 45 -24.74 5.10 -0.04
C PRO A 45 -25.10 6.10 1.07
N SER A 46 -26.36 6.53 1.17
CA SER A 46 -26.84 7.38 2.27
C SER A 46 -26.67 6.75 3.66
N ASP A 47 -26.90 5.44 3.78
CA ASP A 47 -26.82 4.72 5.06
C ASP A 47 -25.36 4.61 5.54
N ILE A 48 -24.44 4.43 4.58
CA ILE A 48 -22.99 4.41 4.84
C ILE A 48 -22.52 5.78 5.36
N VAL A 49 -22.97 6.88 4.74
CA VAL A 49 -22.63 8.24 5.18
C VAL A 49 -23.19 8.52 6.58
N MET A 50 -24.44 8.11 6.85
CA MET A 50 -25.02 8.25 8.19
C MET A 50 -24.24 7.44 9.24
N ALA A 51 -23.84 6.21 8.92
CA ALA A 51 -23.01 5.38 9.80
C ALA A 51 -21.64 6.03 10.07
N LEU A 52 -20.99 6.60 9.04
CA LEU A 52 -19.74 7.36 9.18
C LEU A 52 -19.88 8.54 10.14
N MET A 53 -20.99 9.29 10.06
CA MET A 53 -21.23 10.44 10.92
C MET A 53 -21.55 10.02 12.36
N ASN A 54 -22.48 9.07 12.53
CA ASN A 54 -22.97 8.62 13.82
C ASN A 54 -21.91 7.85 14.62
N GLN A 55 -21.06 7.08 13.95
CA GLN A 55 -20.02 6.25 14.57
C GLN A 55 -18.61 6.78 14.28
N SER A 56 -18.49 8.07 13.97
CA SER A 56 -17.24 8.73 13.59
C SER A 56 -16.12 8.51 14.62
N SER A 57 -16.38 8.73 15.90
CA SER A 57 -15.38 8.57 16.97
C SER A 57 -14.77 7.17 17.02
N LEU A 58 -15.61 6.13 16.92
CA LEU A 58 -15.20 4.73 16.88
C LEU A 58 -14.41 4.43 15.61
N LEU A 59 -14.94 4.82 14.45
CA LEU A 59 -14.31 4.53 13.15
C LEU A 59 -12.96 5.23 12.97
N PHE A 60 -12.85 6.50 13.36
CA PHE A 60 -11.58 7.23 13.29
C PHE A 60 -10.56 6.72 14.33
N GLY A 61 -11.02 6.28 15.51
CA GLY A 61 -10.16 5.60 16.49
C GLY A 61 -9.57 4.30 15.92
N SER A 62 -10.42 3.47 15.32
CA SER A 62 -9.99 2.23 14.66
C SER A 62 -9.12 2.48 13.43
N LEU A 63 -9.43 3.53 12.65
CA LEU A 63 -8.59 3.95 11.52
C LEU A 63 -7.18 4.31 11.98
N TRP A 64 -7.06 5.03 13.09
CA TRP A 64 -5.76 5.40 13.63
C TRP A 64 -4.91 4.18 14.01
N VAL A 65 -5.51 3.15 14.61
CA VAL A 65 -4.83 1.89 14.93
C VAL A 65 -4.31 1.21 13.66
N THR A 66 -5.18 1.02 12.66
CA THR A 66 -4.80 0.38 11.39
C THR A 66 -3.73 1.17 10.66
N LEU A 67 -3.84 2.51 10.65
CA LEU A 67 -2.86 3.39 10.05
C LEU A 67 -1.51 3.30 10.77
N LYS A 68 -1.50 3.29 12.10
CA LYS A 68 -0.27 3.14 12.89
C LYS A 68 0.44 1.83 12.58
N ILE A 69 -0.28 0.70 12.56
CA ILE A 69 0.27 -0.61 12.21
C ILE A 69 0.85 -0.59 10.79
N THR A 70 0.07 -0.06 9.83
CA THR A 70 0.46 0.06 8.43
C THR A 70 1.74 0.86 8.27
N LEU A 71 1.85 2.04 8.90
CA LEU A 71 3.01 2.92 8.79
C LEU A 71 4.25 2.32 9.44
N LEU A 72 4.12 1.70 10.61
CA LEU A 72 5.24 1.01 11.27
C LEU A 72 5.73 -0.17 10.43
N ALA A 73 4.82 -0.99 9.94
CA ALA A 73 5.13 -2.13 9.08
C ALA A 73 5.83 -1.68 7.79
N PHE A 74 5.32 -0.62 7.16
CA PHE A 74 5.91 -0.04 5.97
C PHE A 74 7.31 0.50 6.26
N ALA A 75 7.51 1.27 7.32
CA ALA A 75 8.83 1.78 7.70
C ALA A 75 9.85 0.64 7.93
N CYS A 76 9.45 -0.40 8.66
CA CYS A 76 10.28 -1.58 8.87
C CYS A 76 10.59 -2.31 7.55
N ALA A 77 9.60 -2.49 6.68
CA ALA A 77 9.76 -3.11 5.37
C ALA A 77 10.75 -2.31 4.49
N VAL A 78 10.68 -0.97 4.52
CA VAL A 78 11.60 -0.10 3.78
C VAL A 78 13.03 -0.30 4.26
N ILE A 79 13.26 -0.23 5.57
CA ILE A 79 14.59 -0.38 6.15
C ILE A 79 15.14 -1.78 5.84
N ILE A 80 14.41 -2.84 6.18
CA ILE A 80 14.86 -4.22 6.04
C ILE A 80 15.04 -4.59 4.56
N GLY A 81 14.04 -4.31 3.72
CA GLY A 81 14.07 -4.65 2.30
C GLY A 81 15.21 -3.96 1.56
N THR A 82 15.46 -2.69 1.89
CA THR A 82 16.57 -1.91 1.30
C THR A 82 17.93 -2.45 1.75
N LEU A 83 18.10 -2.77 3.03
CA LEU A 83 19.34 -3.36 3.54
C LEU A 83 19.65 -4.71 2.88
N ILE A 84 18.66 -5.59 2.76
CA ILE A 84 18.82 -6.88 2.08
C ILE A 84 19.15 -6.68 0.59
N ALA A 85 18.50 -5.72 -0.08
CA ALA A 85 18.81 -5.40 -1.48
C ALA A 85 20.27 -4.94 -1.67
N PHE A 86 20.78 -4.12 -0.76
CA PHE A 86 22.19 -3.72 -0.78
C PHE A 86 23.14 -4.90 -0.58
N LEU A 87 22.79 -5.87 0.26
CA LEU A 87 23.58 -7.10 0.43
C LEU A 87 23.56 -7.95 -0.85
N PHE A 88 22.40 -8.13 -1.48
CA PHE A 88 22.24 -8.91 -2.73
C PHE A 88 23.01 -8.32 -3.91
N VAL A 89 23.17 -7.00 -3.94
CA VAL A 89 23.90 -6.30 -5.00
C VAL A 89 25.42 -6.43 -4.86
N GLN A 90 25.91 -6.73 -3.65
CA GLN A 90 27.34 -6.94 -3.40
C GLN A 90 27.81 -8.34 -3.79
N SER A 91 26.97 -9.37 -3.62
CA SER A 91 27.32 -10.76 -3.96
C SER A 91 26.19 -11.48 -4.69
N ARG A 92 26.49 -11.94 -5.92
CA ARG A 92 25.58 -12.79 -6.70
C ARG A 92 25.28 -14.12 -6.02
N VAL A 93 26.24 -14.65 -5.25
CA VAL A 93 26.07 -15.91 -4.52
C VAL A 93 25.06 -15.73 -3.39
N VAL A 94 25.18 -14.63 -2.62
CA VAL A 94 24.23 -14.32 -1.53
C VAL A 94 22.82 -14.19 -2.09
N GLU A 95 22.63 -13.38 -3.14
CA GLU A 95 21.33 -13.28 -3.79
C GLU A 95 20.81 -14.64 -4.27
N ALA A 96 21.61 -15.44 -4.99
CA ALA A 96 21.18 -16.74 -5.49
C ALA A 96 20.77 -17.71 -4.37
N CYS A 97 21.44 -17.65 -3.21
CA CYS A 97 21.10 -18.47 -2.05
C CYS A 97 19.82 -17.96 -1.35
N PHE A 98 19.65 -16.65 -1.17
CA PHE A 98 18.56 -16.09 -0.36
C PHE A 98 17.27 -15.77 -1.16
N MET A 99 17.37 -15.55 -2.46
CA MET A 99 16.23 -15.19 -3.32
C MET A 99 15.11 -16.25 -3.30
N PRO A 100 15.38 -17.57 -3.38
CA PRO A 100 14.33 -18.58 -3.28
C PRO A 100 13.55 -18.52 -1.97
N TYR A 101 14.23 -18.24 -0.84
CA TYR A 101 13.58 -18.09 0.45
C TYR A 101 12.74 -16.81 0.53
N ALA A 102 13.22 -15.70 -0.04
CA ALA A 102 12.43 -14.48 -0.14
C ALA A 102 11.14 -14.69 -0.94
N ILE A 103 11.21 -15.45 -2.04
CA ILE A 103 10.03 -15.85 -2.84
C ILE A 103 9.11 -16.78 -2.04
N LEU A 104 9.67 -17.76 -1.32
CA LEU A 104 8.90 -18.68 -0.48
C LEU A 104 8.06 -17.90 0.55
N PHE A 105 8.67 -16.94 1.23
CA PHE A 105 7.96 -16.09 2.19
C PHE A 105 6.87 -15.23 1.53
N GLN A 106 7.09 -14.75 0.31
CA GLN A 106 6.09 -13.97 -0.43
C GLN A 106 4.88 -14.82 -0.84
N VAL A 107 5.13 -16.04 -1.34
CA VAL A 107 4.07 -16.92 -1.84
C VAL A 107 3.25 -17.51 -0.69
N THR A 108 3.84 -17.63 0.51
CA THR A 108 3.13 -18.15 1.67
C THR A 108 2.06 -17.13 2.11
N PRO A 109 0.77 -17.49 2.11
CA PRO A 109 -0.30 -16.57 2.46
C PRO A 109 -0.14 -16.06 3.89
N ILE A 110 -0.15 -14.74 4.08
CA ILE A 110 0.01 -14.15 5.41
C ILE A 110 -1.10 -14.58 6.36
N VAL A 111 -2.32 -14.84 5.86
CA VAL A 111 -3.45 -15.38 6.64
C VAL A 111 -3.08 -16.70 7.33
N ALA A 112 -2.25 -17.53 6.70
CA ALA A 112 -1.83 -18.82 7.24
C ALA A 112 -0.70 -18.69 8.27
N ILE A 113 0.18 -17.70 8.11
CA ILE A 113 1.33 -17.47 9.02
C ILE A 113 0.94 -16.62 10.22
N ALA A 114 0.00 -15.68 10.06
CA ALA A 114 -0.36 -14.70 11.09
C ALA A 114 -0.70 -15.33 12.46
N PRO A 115 -1.48 -16.44 12.56
CA PRO A 115 -1.76 -17.07 13.85
C PRO A 115 -0.47 -17.51 14.59
N LEU A 116 0.51 -18.06 13.87
CA LEU A 116 1.79 -18.49 14.45
C LEU A 116 2.58 -17.29 14.99
N VAL A 117 2.64 -16.21 14.22
CA VAL A 117 3.33 -14.97 14.64
C VAL A 117 2.67 -14.36 15.87
N ILE A 118 1.34 -14.36 15.93
CA ILE A 118 0.57 -13.86 17.09
C ILE A 118 0.83 -14.71 18.34
N ILE A 119 0.95 -16.03 18.20
CA ILE A 119 1.26 -16.92 19.33
C ILE A 119 2.70 -16.70 19.84
N TRP A 120 3.66 -16.53 18.94
CA TRP A 120 5.06 -16.34 19.32
C TRP A 120 5.35 -14.97 19.93
N ILE A 121 4.61 -13.94 19.53
CA ILE A 121 4.86 -12.56 19.93
C ILE A 121 3.80 -12.12 20.94
N GLN A 122 4.19 -11.97 22.20
CA GLN A 122 3.29 -11.56 23.28
C GLN A 122 2.66 -10.17 23.05
N ASN A 123 3.34 -9.27 22.32
CA ASN A 123 2.82 -7.94 22.00
C ASN A 123 1.99 -7.99 20.71
N THR A 124 0.67 -7.84 20.83
CA THR A 124 -0.27 -7.88 19.70
C THR A 124 0.07 -6.86 18.61
N THR A 125 0.36 -5.60 18.97
CA THR A 125 0.69 -4.58 17.96
C THR A 125 1.96 -4.95 17.19
N LEU A 126 2.98 -5.46 17.89
CA LEU A 126 4.22 -5.90 17.25
C LEU A 126 3.96 -7.10 16.32
N ALA A 127 3.12 -8.06 16.74
CA ALA A 127 2.75 -9.20 15.90
C ALA A 127 2.09 -8.77 14.59
N LEU A 128 1.13 -7.84 14.65
CA LEU A 128 0.45 -7.27 13.49
C LEU A 128 1.43 -6.53 12.56
N VAL A 129 2.33 -5.72 13.15
CA VAL A 129 3.37 -5.00 12.41
C VAL A 129 4.31 -5.97 11.68
N VAL A 130 4.75 -7.04 12.33
CA VAL A 130 5.60 -8.07 11.71
C VAL A 130 4.86 -8.74 10.55
N CYS A 131 3.60 -9.13 10.74
CA CYS A 131 2.80 -9.75 9.69
C CYS A 131 2.67 -8.84 8.46
N ALA A 132 2.30 -7.58 8.67
CA ALA A 132 2.17 -6.61 7.59
C ALA A 132 3.51 -6.29 6.91
N MET A 133 4.60 -6.24 7.67
CA MET A 133 5.96 -6.00 7.16
C MET A 133 6.43 -7.13 6.25
N LEU A 134 6.15 -8.39 6.58
CA LEU A 134 6.51 -9.55 5.75
C LEU A 134 5.89 -9.48 4.35
N VAL A 135 4.68 -8.95 4.23
CA VAL A 135 4.00 -8.76 2.93
C VAL A 135 4.61 -7.57 2.18
N ALA A 136 4.89 -6.48 2.88
CA ALA A 136 5.38 -5.24 2.28
C ALA A 136 6.88 -5.27 1.92
N VAL A 137 7.71 -6.11 2.56
CA VAL A 137 9.18 -6.11 2.35
C VAL A 137 9.57 -6.57 0.95
N PHE A 138 8.81 -7.48 0.35
CA PHE A 138 9.21 -8.13 -0.89
C PHE A 138 9.28 -7.20 -2.11
N PRO A 139 8.27 -6.36 -2.42
CA PRO A 139 8.39 -5.42 -3.53
C PRO A 139 9.53 -4.41 -3.32
N ILE A 140 9.78 -3.96 -2.09
CA ILE A 140 10.92 -3.08 -1.78
C ILE A 140 12.23 -3.81 -2.09
N LEU A 141 12.42 -5.02 -1.57
CA LEU A 141 13.62 -5.82 -1.82
C LEU A 141 13.87 -6.03 -3.31
N THR A 142 12.86 -6.51 -4.03
CA THR A 142 12.99 -6.90 -5.44
C THR A 142 13.18 -5.69 -6.35
N ASN A 143 12.36 -4.65 -6.23
CA ASN A 143 12.50 -3.45 -7.07
C ASN A 143 13.82 -2.73 -6.79
N THR A 144 14.26 -2.64 -5.54
CA THR A 144 15.54 -2.02 -5.21
C THR A 144 16.71 -2.81 -5.79
N THR A 145 16.68 -4.15 -5.67
CA THR A 145 17.72 -5.03 -6.23
C THR A 145 17.78 -4.92 -7.75
N LEU A 146 16.61 -4.91 -8.41
CA LEU A 146 16.51 -4.71 -9.87
C LEU A 146 17.05 -3.34 -10.28
N GLY A 147 16.64 -2.26 -9.59
CA GLY A 147 17.11 -0.90 -9.86
C GLY A 147 18.61 -0.76 -9.75
N LEU A 148 19.20 -1.28 -8.68
CA LEU A 148 20.66 -1.25 -8.44
C LEU A 148 21.46 -2.03 -9.51
N ARG A 149 20.81 -2.95 -10.23
CA ARG A 149 21.42 -3.76 -11.31
C ARG A 149 21.09 -3.27 -12.72
N SER A 150 20.07 -2.44 -12.88
CA SER A 150 19.61 -1.89 -14.16
C SER A 150 20.56 -0.87 -14.81
N VAL A 151 21.74 -0.64 -14.22
CA VAL A 151 22.72 0.35 -14.69
C VAL A 151 23.20 0.03 -16.11
N ASN A 152 23.21 1.05 -16.97
CA ASN A 152 23.74 0.97 -18.32
C ASN A 152 25.21 0.50 -18.32
N LYS A 153 25.51 -0.53 -19.10
CA LYS A 153 26.86 -1.12 -19.21
C LYS A 153 27.92 -0.10 -19.63
N GLY A 154 27.58 0.86 -20.50
CA GLY A 154 28.49 1.93 -20.92
C GLY A 154 28.92 2.85 -19.76
N LEU A 155 27.96 3.27 -18.93
CA LEU A 155 28.27 4.06 -17.72
C LEU A 155 29.10 3.26 -16.72
N LEU A 156 28.80 1.97 -16.57
CA LEU A 156 29.59 1.09 -15.70
C LEU A 156 31.04 0.95 -16.20
N ASN A 157 31.23 0.76 -17.52
CA ASN A 157 32.55 0.68 -18.13
C ASN A 157 33.34 1.98 -17.96
N LEU A 158 32.69 3.15 -18.08
CA LEU A 158 33.33 4.45 -17.85
C LEU A 158 33.88 4.56 -16.41
N PHE A 159 33.10 4.13 -15.42
CA PHE A 159 33.57 4.11 -14.02
C PHE A 159 34.73 3.11 -13.81
N GLN A 160 34.69 1.96 -14.48
CA GLN A 160 35.76 0.95 -14.40
C GLN A 160 37.07 1.44 -15.04
N ILE A 161 37.01 2.12 -16.19
CA ILE A 161 38.18 2.73 -16.85
C ILE A 161 38.82 3.80 -15.94
N ASN A 162 37.99 4.58 -15.24
CA ASN A 162 38.44 5.55 -14.25
C ASN A 162 38.87 4.92 -12.91
N LYS A 163 39.02 3.59 -12.83
CA LYS A 163 39.43 2.83 -11.64
C LYS A 163 38.57 3.13 -10.39
N ALA A 164 37.28 3.43 -10.58
CA ALA A 164 36.38 3.70 -9.47
C ALA A 164 36.22 2.47 -8.56
N SER A 165 36.25 2.68 -7.26
CA SER A 165 36.06 1.61 -6.27
C SER A 165 34.62 1.08 -6.30
N ARG A 166 34.41 -0.15 -5.79
CA ARG A 166 33.06 -0.75 -5.69
C ARG A 166 32.07 0.15 -4.94
N TRP A 167 32.54 0.85 -3.91
CA TRP A 167 31.72 1.80 -3.15
C TRP A 167 31.37 3.05 -3.96
N GLN A 168 32.32 3.58 -4.73
CA GLN A 168 32.06 4.71 -5.63
C GLN A 168 31.04 4.31 -6.72
N ILE A 169 31.18 3.12 -7.31
CA ILE A 169 30.21 2.59 -8.28
C ILE A 169 28.83 2.43 -7.61
N LEU A 170 28.77 1.92 -6.38
CA LEU A 170 27.50 1.76 -5.68
C LEU A 170 26.83 3.11 -5.43
N MET A 171 27.51 4.02 -4.75
CA MET A 171 26.91 5.28 -4.26
C MET A 171 26.72 6.33 -5.36
N ARG A 172 27.62 6.39 -6.36
CA ARG A 172 27.57 7.44 -7.40
C ARG A 172 26.93 6.97 -8.70
N LEU A 173 26.82 5.67 -8.94
CA LEU A 173 26.23 5.14 -10.17
C LEU A 173 24.99 4.29 -9.91
N ARG A 174 25.07 3.26 -9.05
CA ARG A 174 23.93 2.34 -8.85
C ARG A 174 22.78 2.96 -8.07
N VAL A 175 23.06 3.60 -6.93
CA VAL A 175 22.02 4.20 -6.07
C VAL A 175 21.21 5.26 -6.83
N PRO A 176 21.81 6.25 -7.52
CA PRO A 176 21.04 7.23 -8.28
C PRO A 176 20.18 6.61 -9.39
N ASN A 177 20.71 5.62 -10.11
CA ASN A 177 19.94 4.90 -11.14
C ASN A 177 18.81 4.04 -10.57
N ALA A 178 18.95 3.56 -9.33
CA ALA A 178 17.94 2.71 -8.69
C ALA A 178 16.76 3.48 -8.11
N LEU A 179 16.87 4.81 -7.93
CA LEU A 179 15.83 5.63 -7.28
C LEU A 179 14.42 5.44 -7.88
N PRO A 180 14.21 5.46 -9.21
CA PRO A 180 12.88 5.26 -9.80
C PRO A 180 12.28 3.89 -9.44
N TYR A 181 13.11 2.85 -9.47
CA TYR A 181 12.70 1.50 -9.08
C TYR A 181 12.39 1.42 -7.58
N PHE A 182 13.23 2.05 -6.74
CA PHE A 182 12.99 2.13 -5.31
C PHE A 182 11.64 2.78 -4.99
N PHE A 183 11.34 3.94 -5.59
CA PHE A 183 10.04 4.60 -5.44
C PHE A 183 8.88 3.77 -6.02
N GLY A 184 9.09 3.04 -7.11
CA GLY A 184 8.15 2.04 -7.61
C GLY A 184 7.84 0.95 -6.58
N GLY A 185 8.89 0.43 -5.93
CA GLY A 185 8.77 -0.52 -4.82
C GLY A 185 8.02 0.07 -3.63
N LEU A 186 8.34 1.29 -3.20
CA LEU A 186 7.63 1.99 -2.12
C LEU A 186 6.12 2.13 -2.40
N ARG A 187 5.76 2.52 -3.62
CA ARG A 187 4.36 2.71 -4.04
C ARG A 187 3.56 1.40 -4.02
N ILE A 188 4.18 0.28 -4.37
CA ILE A 188 3.53 -1.04 -4.30
C ILE A 188 3.45 -1.49 -2.83
N SER A 189 4.56 -1.38 -2.10
CA SER A 189 4.67 -1.86 -0.73
C SER A 189 3.80 -1.09 0.26
N CYS A 190 3.48 0.19 0.04
CA CYS A 190 2.58 0.93 0.94
C CYS A 190 1.15 0.36 0.92
N GLY A 191 0.66 -0.05 -0.26
CA GLY A 191 -0.63 -0.71 -0.41
C GLY A 191 -0.63 -2.10 0.21
N LEU A 192 0.44 -2.88 -0.04
CA LEU A 192 0.61 -4.20 0.57
C LEU A 192 0.76 -4.15 2.10
N ALA A 193 1.37 -3.10 2.65
CA ALA A 193 1.44 -2.90 4.10
C ALA A 193 0.04 -2.70 4.70
N LEU A 194 -0.83 -1.93 4.05
CA LEU A 194 -2.21 -1.75 4.49
C LEU A 194 -3.00 -3.06 4.41
N ILE A 195 -2.88 -3.79 3.28
CA ILE A 195 -3.51 -5.10 3.12
C ILE A 195 -3.03 -6.06 4.20
N GLY A 196 -1.72 -6.12 4.43
CA GLY A 196 -1.13 -6.96 5.47
C GLY A 196 -1.60 -6.60 6.87
N ALA A 197 -1.73 -5.30 7.18
CA ALA A 197 -2.25 -4.83 8.47
C ALA A 197 -3.70 -5.28 8.66
N VAL A 198 -4.56 -5.01 7.68
CA VAL A 198 -5.98 -5.41 7.69
C VAL A 198 -6.13 -6.92 7.84
N VAL A 199 -5.38 -7.71 7.07
CA VAL A 199 -5.42 -9.17 7.16
C VAL A 199 -4.95 -9.66 8.52
N SER A 200 -3.88 -9.10 9.07
CA SER A 200 -3.39 -9.48 10.40
C SER A 200 -4.39 -9.12 11.49
N GLU A 201 -5.07 -7.99 11.39
CA GLU A 201 -6.14 -7.58 12.32
C GLU A 201 -7.34 -8.54 12.25
N PHE A 202 -7.74 -8.97 11.04
CA PHE A 202 -8.77 -9.98 10.85
C PHE A 202 -8.43 -11.28 11.59
N VAL A 203 -7.18 -11.74 11.46
CA VAL A 203 -6.73 -12.99 12.07
C VAL A 203 -6.59 -12.87 13.59
N ALA A 204 -6.09 -11.74 14.08
CA ALA A 204 -5.92 -11.53 15.51
C ALA A 204 -7.25 -11.48 16.27
N GLY A 205 -8.34 -11.07 15.61
CA GLY A 205 -9.67 -10.97 16.23
C GLY A 205 -9.68 -10.09 17.48
N ALA A 206 -8.69 -9.18 17.61
CA ALA A 206 -8.45 -8.44 18.84
C ALA A 206 -9.56 -7.42 19.08
N GLY A 207 -10.53 -7.79 19.92
CA GLY A 207 -11.59 -6.89 20.38
C GLY A 207 -11.15 -6.00 21.54
N GLY A 208 -11.76 -4.82 21.62
CA GLY A 208 -11.51 -3.83 22.68
C GLY A 208 -11.28 -2.41 22.14
N THR A 209 -10.86 -1.49 23.01
CA THR A 209 -10.64 -0.06 22.71
C THR A 209 -9.43 0.23 21.80
N SER A 210 -8.64 -0.79 21.45
CA SER A 210 -7.47 -0.69 20.56
C SER A 210 -7.64 -1.50 19.27
N ALA A 211 -8.87 -1.77 18.87
CA ALA A 211 -9.18 -2.58 17.69
C ALA A 211 -9.14 -1.73 16.40
N GLY A 212 -8.52 -2.27 15.34
CA GLY A 212 -8.44 -1.62 14.04
C GLY A 212 -9.72 -1.74 13.20
N LEU A 213 -9.72 -1.15 12.00
CA LEU A 213 -10.87 -1.15 11.10
C LEU A 213 -11.29 -2.55 10.68
N ALA A 214 -10.37 -3.51 10.55
CA ALA A 214 -10.71 -4.87 10.15
C ALA A 214 -11.55 -5.58 11.24
N TYR A 215 -11.27 -5.29 12.51
CA TYR A 215 -12.09 -5.78 13.60
C TYR A 215 -13.50 -5.19 13.55
N GLN A 216 -13.65 -3.90 13.26
CA GLN A 216 -14.97 -3.28 13.11
C GLN A 216 -15.76 -3.91 11.96
N ILE A 217 -15.08 -4.28 10.87
CA ILE A 217 -15.71 -5.00 9.75
C ILE A 217 -16.22 -6.37 10.21
N LEU A 218 -15.40 -7.16 10.93
CA LEU A 218 -15.84 -8.46 11.46
C LEU A 218 -17.03 -8.31 12.41
N GLN A 219 -16.91 -7.40 13.36
CA GLN A 219 -17.88 -7.20 14.42
C GLN A 219 -19.22 -6.67 13.88
N ALA A 220 -19.17 -5.78 12.89
CA ALA A 220 -20.35 -5.32 12.16
C ALA A 220 -20.99 -6.45 11.33
N GLY A 221 -20.16 -7.29 10.69
CA GLY A 221 -20.61 -8.47 9.95
C GLY A 221 -21.36 -9.47 10.83
N PHE A 222 -20.86 -9.75 12.05
CA PHE A 222 -21.54 -10.63 13.01
C PHE A 222 -22.87 -10.04 13.52
N GLN A 223 -22.97 -8.72 13.62
CA GLN A 223 -24.20 -8.02 14.04
C GLN A 223 -25.15 -7.69 12.89
N LEU A 224 -24.78 -8.02 11.65
CA LEU A 224 -25.49 -7.63 10.43
C LEU A 224 -25.66 -6.10 10.29
N ASP A 225 -24.79 -5.31 10.93
CA ASP A 225 -24.71 -3.85 10.75
C ASP A 225 -23.88 -3.54 9.49
N LEU A 226 -24.47 -3.83 8.32
CA LEU A 226 -23.80 -3.58 7.04
C LEU A 226 -23.46 -2.10 6.80
N PRO A 227 -24.28 -1.10 7.19
CA PRO A 227 -23.88 0.30 7.09
C PRO A 227 -22.53 0.58 7.74
N LEU A 228 -22.30 0.09 8.96
CA LEU A 228 -21.03 0.23 9.66
C LEU A 228 -19.89 -0.53 8.96
N MET A 229 -20.17 -1.76 8.51
CA MET A 229 -19.20 -2.59 7.80
C MET A 229 -18.69 -1.89 6.52
N PHE A 230 -19.61 -1.35 5.72
CA PHE A 230 -19.29 -0.60 4.50
C PHE A 230 -18.60 0.73 4.80
N ALA A 231 -18.96 1.41 5.90
CA ALA A 231 -18.28 2.62 6.35
C ALA A 231 -16.81 2.35 6.70
N ALA A 232 -16.52 1.26 7.42
CA ALA A 232 -15.15 0.86 7.73
C ALA A 232 -14.36 0.47 6.46
N LEU A 233 -14.97 -0.29 5.54
CA LEU A 233 -14.36 -0.63 4.24
C LEU A 233 -14.05 0.62 3.40
N PHE A 234 -14.94 1.61 3.42
CA PHE A 234 -14.74 2.88 2.75
C PHE A 234 -13.51 3.62 3.32
N LEU A 235 -13.35 3.68 4.66
CA LEU A 235 -12.18 4.29 5.29
C LEU A 235 -10.86 3.58 4.96
N ILE A 236 -10.85 2.25 4.92
CA ILE A 236 -9.68 1.48 4.46
C ILE A 236 -9.34 1.87 3.02
N THR A 237 -10.34 1.93 2.14
CA THR A 237 -10.16 2.30 0.73
C THR A 237 -9.61 3.71 0.58
N CYS A 238 -10.18 4.69 1.29
CA CYS A 238 -9.69 6.07 1.31
C CYS A 238 -8.24 6.16 1.81
N THR A 239 -7.88 5.36 2.81
CA THR A 239 -6.53 5.33 3.36
C THR A 239 -5.55 4.70 2.38
N GLY A 240 -5.91 3.61 1.72
CA GLY A 240 -5.09 2.99 0.67
C GLY A 240 -4.84 3.94 -0.49
N LEU A 241 -5.89 4.62 -0.99
CA LEU A 241 -5.77 5.65 -2.02
C LEU A 241 -4.92 6.83 -1.55
N GLY A 242 -5.12 7.29 -0.31
CA GLY A 242 -4.34 8.37 0.29
C GLY A 242 -2.85 8.04 0.38
N LEU A 243 -2.50 6.84 0.85
CA LEU A 243 -1.12 6.36 0.90
C LEU A 243 -0.51 6.23 -0.50
N PHE A 244 -1.24 5.69 -1.47
CA PHE A 244 -0.79 5.56 -2.85
C PHE A 244 -0.50 6.93 -3.48
N VAL A 245 -1.43 7.89 -3.34
CA VAL A 245 -1.27 9.26 -3.85
C VAL A 245 -0.10 9.93 -3.16
N LEU A 246 0.03 9.81 -1.84
CA LEU A 246 1.15 10.35 -1.06
C LEU A 246 2.49 9.81 -1.58
N MET A 247 2.61 8.50 -1.78
CA MET A 247 3.83 7.88 -2.34
C MET A 247 4.09 8.33 -3.77
N SER A 248 3.05 8.50 -4.58
CA SER A 248 3.19 9.01 -5.95
C SER A 248 3.70 10.47 -5.97
N LEU A 249 3.18 11.31 -5.09
CA LEU A 249 3.64 12.70 -4.93
C LEU A 249 5.08 12.75 -4.44
N LEU A 250 5.45 11.92 -3.45
CA LEU A 250 6.84 11.81 -2.99
C LEU A 250 7.77 11.40 -4.13
N SER A 251 7.43 10.35 -4.88
CA SER A 251 8.18 9.91 -6.06
C SER A 251 8.39 11.06 -7.05
N ARG A 252 7.32 11.81 -7.37
CA ARG A 252 7.42 12.97 -8.26
C ARG A 252 8.34 14.05 -7.72
N VAL A 253 8.20 14.45 -6.45
CA VAL A 253 9.03 15.52 -5.87
C VAL A 253 10.52 15.15 -5.89
N PHE A 254 10.87 13.91 -5.57
CA PHE A 254 12.27 13.46 -5.56
C PHE A 254 12.85 13.19 -6.96
N LEU A 255 12.05 12.70 -7.91
CA LEU A 255 12.52 12.31 -9.25
C LEU A 255 12.37 13.39 -10.33
N ARG A 256 11.50 14.40 -10.11
CA ARG A 256 11.20 15.47 -11.08
C ARG A 256 12.44 16.21 -11.60
N LYS A 257 13.52 16.24 -10.83
CA LYS A 257 14.77 16.90 -11.24
C LYS A 257 15.63 16.07 -12.21
N TRP A 258 15.45 14.75 -12.30
CA TRP A 258 16.49 13.85 -12.86
C TRP A 258 15.98 12.69 -13.75
N HIS A 259 14.69 12.39 -13.85
CA HIS A 259 14.20 11.26 -14.65
C HIS A 259 13.08 11.64 -15.62
N GLU A 260 13.28 11.35 -16.92
CA GLU A 260 12.36 11.64 -18.02
C GLU A 260 10.97 10.97 -17.85
N SER A 261 10.91 9.85 -17.12
CA SER A 261 9.67 9.09 -16.89
C SER A 261 8.60 9.84 -16.08
N GLU A 262 8.96 10.91 -15.36
CA GLU A 262 8.04 11.73 -14.57
C GLU A 262 8.02 13.21 -15.04
N GLN A 263 8.56 13.51 -16.24
CA GLN A 263 8.58 14.86 -16.82
C GLN A 263 7.28 15.25 -17.56
N VAL A 264 6.19 14.49 -17.43
CA VAL A 264 4.91 14.71 -18.12
C VAL A 264 3.81 15.19 -17.16
#